data_AF-A0A087VDX8-F1
#
_entry.id   AF-A0A087VDX8-F1
#
_cell.length_a   1.000
_cell.length_b   1.000
_cell.length_c   1.000
_cell.angle_alpha   90.00
_cell.angle_beta   90.00
_cell.angle_gamma   90.00
#
_symmetry.space_group_name_H-M   'P 1'
#
loop_
_entity.id
_entity.type
_entity.pdbx_description
1 polymer ?
#
loop_
_entity_poly.entity_id
_entity_poly.type
_entity_poly.pdbx_seq_one_letter_code
_entity_poly.pdbx_strand_id
1 'polypeptide(L)'
;GLVFIHMESSLYLLPCGPLEMEVADPTYRWVQDRAVDPKLFSVTKEGHLLFQHFQAGDSGKYSCTISYMKHGVPVSQTFHYSVFGYHVLGGLDTVLLFHSKFCKDEWTKRFLWGLQEKLRQLEIEQHCKLRLTATFCFPSLNNPLDEFIIQVQIEVSLFGPRWDEHCNSQDVETVTDCYRKTVRHNL
;
A
#
# COMPACT_ATOMS: atom_id res chain seq x y z
N GLY A 1 -4.69 -0.46 -13.13
CA GLY A 1 -3.32 -0.98 -12.99
C GLY A 1 -2.82 -0.78 -11.57
N LEU A 2 -1.95 -1.66 -11.08
CA LEU A 2 -1.31 -1.51 -9.77
C LEU A 2 0.04 -0.78 -9.96
N VAL A 3 0.33 0.19 -9.10
CA VAL A 3 1.52 1.06 -9.18
C VAL A 3 2.16 1.14 -7.80
N PHE A 4 3.47 0.97 -7.73
CA PHE A 4 4.22 0.98 -6.48
C PHE A 4 5.28 2.07 -6.54
N ILE A 5 5.31 2.94 -5.54
CA ILE A 5 6.20 4.11 -5.48
C ILE A 5 6.94 4.09 -4.15
N HIS A 6 8.27 4.25 -4.19
CA HIS A 6 9.08 4.35 -2.98
C HIS A 6 8.74 5.64 -2.25
N MET A 7 8.54 5.59 -0.92
CA MET A 7 8.18 6.76 -0.11
C MET A 7 9.30 7.82 0.01
N GLU A 8 10.52 7.45 -0.36
CA GLU A 8 11.63 8.41 -0.49
C GLU A 8 11.88 8.82 -1.95
N SER A 9 10.99 8.43 -2.88
CA SER A 9 11.08 8.88 -4.26
C SER A 9 10.88 10.39 -4.32
N SER A 10 11.95 11.09 -4.70
CA SER A 10 11.92 12.55 -4.91
C SER A 10 10.99 12.92 -6.05
N LEU A 11 10.88 12.06 -7.07
CA LEU A 11 10.05 12.27 -8.24
C LEU A 11 9.53 10.95 -8.84
N TYR A 12 8.22 10.86 -9.05
CA TYR A 12 7.60 9.78 -9.81
C TYR A 12 6.56 10.32 -10.81
N LEU A 13 6.60 9.80 -12.04
CA LEU A 13 5.67 10.15 -13.12
C LEU A 13 4.74 8.97 -13.38
N LEU A 14 3.46 9.12 -13.05
CA LEU A 14 2.43 8.14 -13.38
C LEU A 14 1.79 8.49 -14.73
N PRO A 15 2.01 7.69 -15.80
CA PRO A 15 1.43 7.98 -17.10
C PRO A 15 -0.09 7.84 -17.09
N CYS A 16 -0.76 8.71 -17.83
CA CYS A 16 -2.19 8.62 -18.09
C CYS A 16 -2.40 7.80 -19.38
N GLY A 17 -2.85 6.55 -19.24
CA GLY A 17 -3.01 5.63 -20.36
C GLY A 17 -1.75 4.84 -20.72
N PRO A 18 -1.82 4.01 -21.79
CA PRO A 18 -0.70 3.24 -22.29
C PRO A 18 0.32 4.12 -23.00
N LEU A 19 1.61 3.77 -22.91
CA LEU A 19 2.72 4.52 -23.53
C LEU A 19 2.57 4.70 -25.05
N GLU A 20 1.91 3.77 -25.73
CA GLU A 20 1.70 3.77 -27.18
C GLU A 20 0.53 4.67 -27.63
N MET A 21 -0.21 5.25 -26.68
CA MET A 21 -1.36 6.09 -26.99
C MET A 21 -0.92 7.53 -27.32
N GLU A 22 -0.73 7.79 -28.61
CA GLU A 22 -0.54 9.15 -29.12
C GLU A 22 -1.85 9.70 -29.71
N VAL A 23 -2.29 10.85 -29.18
CA VAL A 23 -3.48 11.57 -29.63
C VAL A 23 -3.16 13.05 -29.76
N ALA A 24 -3.74 13.72 -30.76
CA ALA A 24 -3.55 15.15 -30.97
C ALA A 24 -4.42 15.97 -30.01
N ASP A 25 -3.84 17.03 -29.44
CA ASP A 25 -4.47 17.99 -28.53
C ASP A 25 -5.35 17.38 -27.41
N PRO A 26 -4.82 16.41 -26.63
CA PRO A 26 -5.57 15.82 -25.54
C PRO A 26 -5.71 16.76 -24.35
N THR A 27 -6.79 16.56 -23.60
CA THR A 27 -7.00 17.14 -22.28
C THR A 27 -7.01 16.03 -21.24
N TYR A 28 -6.34 16.27 -20.11
CA TYR A 28 -6.14 15.27 -19.06
C TYR A 28 -6.79 15.72 -17.77
N ARG A 29 -7.47 14.79 -17.09
CA ARG A 29 -8.08 15.04 -15.79
C ARG A 29 -7.75 13.91 -14.83
N TRP A 30 -7.10 14.25 -13.72
CA TRP A 30 -6.80 13.32 -12.63
C TRP A 30 -7.77 13.50 -11.46
N VAL A 31 -8.16 12.39 -10.85
CA VAL A 31 -9.01 12.32 -9.66
C VAL A 31 -8.46 11.26 -8.70
N GLN A 32 -8.51 11.52 -7.38
CA GLN A 32 -8.22 10.55 -6.33
C GLN A 32 -9.49 10.29 -5.52
N ASP A 33 -9.90 9.02 -5.39
CA ASP A 33 -11.23 8.62 -4.86
C ASP A 33 -11.52 9.07 -3.41
N ARG A 34 -10.50 9.43 -2.62
CA ARG A 34 -10.64 9.72 -1.18
C ARG A 34 -10.25 11.13 -0.75
N ALA A 35 -9.98 12.03 -1.69
CA ALA A 35 -9.55 13.38 -1.33
C ALA A 35 -10.75 14.21 -0.83
N VAL A 36 -10.81 14.45 0.49
CA VAL A 36 -11.83 15.29 1.17
C VAL A 36 -11.73 16.75 0.70
N ASP A 37 -10.54 17.16 0.25
CA ASP A 37 -10.30 18.39 -0.50
C ASP A 37 -9.86 18.05 -1.94
N PRO A 38 -10.28 18.82 -2.96
CA PRO A 38 -9.75 18.67 -4.30
C PRO A 38 -8.26 19.01 -4.30
N LYS A 39 -7.41 17.99 -4.12
CA LYS A 39 -5.96 18.11 -4.30
C LYS A 39 -5.71 18.61 -5.73
N LEU A 40 -5.09 19.77 -5.86
CA LEU A 40 -4.56 20.24 -7.14
C LEU A 40 -3.36 19.36 -7.50
N PHE A 41 -3.56 18.47 -8.47
CA PHE A 41 -2.51 17.61 -8.97
C PHE A 41 -1.54 18.40 -9.87
N SER A 42 -0.25 18.14 -9.72
CA SER A 42 0.76 18.58 -10.70
C SER A 42 0.75 17.60 -11.87
N VAL A 43 0.45 18.06 -13.07
CA VAL A 43 0.32 17.23 -14.28
C VAL A 43 1.24 17.78 -15.37
N THR A 44 1.99 16.92 -16.05
CA THR A 44 2.86 17.33 -17.17
C THR A 44 2.05 17.65 -18.43
N LYS A 45 2.70 18.20 -19.46
CA LYS A 45 2.05 18.49 -20.75
C LYS A 45 1.54 17.22 -21.44
N GLU A 46 2.22 16.10 -21.20
CA GLU A 46 1.90 14.76 -21.70
C GLU A 46 0.82 14.07 -20.85
N GLY A 47 0.30 14.75 -19.81
CA GLY A 47 -0.79 14.22 -18.97
C GLY A 47 -0.33 13.33 -17.82
N HIS A 48 0.97 13.20 -17.57
CA HIS A 48 1.49 12.39 -16.48
C HIS A 48 1.23 13.06 -15.12
N LEU A 49 0.74 12.29 -14.16
CA LEU A 49 0.62 12.76 -12.78
C LEU A 49 1.99 12.75 -12.10
N LEU A 50 2.39 13.90 -11.56
CA LEU A 50 3.64 14.10 -10.87
C LEU A 50 3.46 13.92 -9.36
N PHE A 51 4.22 12.99 -8.79
CA PHE A 51 4.42 12.89 -7.36
C PHE A 51 5.80 13.47 -7.01
N GLN A 52 5.82 14.46 -6.13
CA GLN A 52 7.03 15.04 -5.56
C GLN A 52 7.12 14.61 -4.10
N HIS A 53 8.24 14.01 -3.70
CA HIS A 53 8.45 13.49 -2.34
C HIS A 53 7.31 12.59 -1.84
N PHE A 54 7.03 11.53 -2.59
CA PHE A 54 5.85 10.67 -2.39
C PHE A 54 5.71 10.19 -0.93
N GLN A 55 4.60 10.49 -0.24
CA GLN A 55 4.37 10.02 1.13
C GLN A 55 3.34 8.89 1.19
N ALA A 56 3.26 8.19 2.32
CA ALA A 56 2.26 7.12 2.52
C ALA A 56 0.82 7.62 2.24
N GLY A 57 0.53 8.87 2.63
CA GLY A 57 -0.77 9.52 2.40
C GLY A 57 -1.08 9.84 0.94
N ASP A 58 -0.10 9.76 0.03
CA ASP A 58 -0.30 9.87 -1.42
C ASP A 58 -0.65 8.52 -2.05
N SER A 59 -0.73 7.45 -1.25
CA SER A 59 -1.29 6.18 -1.70
C SER A 59 -2.80 6.28 -1.90
N GLY A 60 -3.34 5.49 -2.81
CA GLY A 60 -4.78 5.40 -3.01
C GLY A 60 -5.20 5.04 -4.42
N LYS A 61 -6.50 5.20 -4.67
CA LYS A 61 -7.08 4.98 -5.99
C LYS A 61 -7.08 6.29 -6.77
N TYR A 62 -6.47 6.23 -7.94
CA TYR A 62 -6.38 7.33 -8.88
C TYR A 62 -7.10 6.95 -10.17
N SER A 63 -7.72 7.93 -10.81
CA SER A 63 -8.20 7.78 -12.17
C SER A 63 -7.73 8.95 -13.02
N CYS A 64 -7.40 8.65 -14.27
CA CYS A 64 -7.11 9.66 -15.26
C CYS A 64 -8.05 9.52 -16.44
N THR A 65 -8.67 10.62 -16.86
CA THR A 65 -9.46 10.70 -18.07
C THR A 65 -8.70 11.50 -19.13
N ILE A 66 -8.50 10.90 -20.30
CA ILE A 66 -7.98 11.56 -21.51
C ILE A 66 -9.18 11.89 -22.39
N SER A 67 -9.31 13.15 -22.81
CA SER A 67 -10.35 13.60 -23.74
C SER A 67 -9.72 14.27 -24.96
N TYR A 68 -10.10 13.84 -26.16
CA TYR A 68 -9.52 14.29 -27.43
C TYR A 68 -10.52 14.17 -28.59
N MET A 69 -10.21 14.76 -29.75
CA MET A 69 -11.05 14.67 -30.94
C MET A 69 -10.55 13.55 -31.86
N LYS A 70 -11.42 12.60 -32.22
CA LYS A 70 -11.14 11.55 -33.20
C LYS A 70 -12.06 11.72 -34.41
N HIS A 71 -11.49 12.10 -35.56
CA HIS A 71 -12.24 12.39 -36.79
C HIS A 71 -13.41 13.38 -36.56
N GLY A 72 -13.20 14.42 -35.75
CA GLY A 72 -14.21 15.43 -35.43
C GLY A 72 -15.21 15.03 -34.35
N VAL A 73 -15.11 13.83 -33.79
CA VAL A 73 -15.97 13.34 -32.72
C VAL A 73 -15.20 13.39 -31.38
N PRO A 74 -15.77 13.98 -30.31
CA PRO A 74 -15.15 13.96 -29.00
C PRO A 74 -15.14 12.54 -28.43
N VAL A 75 -13.97 12.10 -28.01
CA VAL A 75 -13.74 10.80 -27.38
C VAL A 75 -13.12 11.04 -26.01
N SER A 76 -13.54 10.25 -25.01
CA SER A 76 -12.91 10.23 -23.69
C SER A 76 -12.64 8.80 -23.26
N GLN A 77 -11.51 8.59 -22.57
CA GLN A 77 -11.10 7.30 -22.04
C GLN A 77 -10.59 7.47 -20.62
N THR A 78 -11.03 6.60 -19.71
CA THR A 78 -10.64 6.66 -18.29
C THR A 78 -9.80 5.44 -17.92
N PHE A 79 -8.68 5.69 -17.26
CA PHE A 79 -7.76 4.70 -16.76
C PHE A 79 -7.73 4.75 -15.23
N HIS A 80 -7.78 3.58 -14.59
CA HIS A 80 -7.82 3.45 -13.15
C HIS A 80 -6.52 2.85 -12.62
N TYR A 81 -6.03 3.41 -11.51
CA TYR A 81 -4.78 3.03 -10.86
C TYR A 81 -5.01 2.84 -9.36
N SER A 82 -4.38 1.81 -8.79
CA SER A 82 -4.18 1.70 -7.35
C SER A 82 -2.70 1.92 -7.08
N VAL A 83 -2.38 3.04 -6.42
CA VAL A 83 -1.03 3.49 -6.11
C VAL A 83 -0.72 3.14 -4.65
N PHE A 84 0.41 2.46 -4.44
CA PHE A 84 0.87 2.01 -3.12
C PHE A 84 2.27 2.56 -2.83
N GLY A 85 2.37 3.32 -1.76
CA GLY A 85 3.64 3.70 -1.16
C GLY A 85 4.29 2.54 -0.45
N TYR A 86 5.61 2.39 -0.61
CA TYR A 86 6.41 1.47 0.20
C TYR A 86 7.63 2.19 0.77
N HIS A 87 8.01 1.87 2.02
CA HIS A 87 9.03 2.61 2.78
C HIS A 87 10.38 1.88 2.87
N VAL A 88 10.40 0.55 2.83
CA VAL A 88 11.62 -0.26 2.99
C VAL A 88 11.49 -1.53 2.14
N LEU A 89 12.61 -2.08 1.66
CA LEU A 89 12.73 -3.50 1.35
C LEU A 89 12.29 -4.30 2.59
N GLY A 90 11.13 -4.93 2.54
CA GLY A 90 10.61 -5.75 3.62
C GLY A 90 9.14 -5.47 3.99
N GLY A 91 8.70 -6.13 5.06
CA GLY A 91 7.38 -5.91 5.67
C GLY A 91 7.36 -4.73 6.65
N LEU A 92 6.17 -4.33 7.08
CA LEU A 92 5.94 -3.40 8.17
C LEU A 92 5.80 -4.17 9.48
N ASP A 93 6.68 -3.93 10.45
CA ASP A 93 6.48 -4.40 11.82
C ASP A 93 5.51 -3.49 12.56
N THR A 94 4.48 -4.09 13.16
CA THR A 94 3.46 -3.39 13.94
C THR A 94 3.15 -4.13 15.23
N VAL A 95 2.65 -3.39 16.22
CA VAL A 95 2.34 -3.90 17.56
C VAL A 95 0.88 -3.57 17.90
N LEU A 96 0.11 -4.59 18.22
CA LEU A 96 -1.25 -4.45 18.73
C LEU A 96 -1.27 -4.69 20.24
N LEU A 97 -1.94 -3.81 20.98
CA LEU A 97 -2.07 -3.89 22.43
C LEU A 97 -3.55 -4.10 22.79
N PHE A 98 -3.84 -5.15 23.55
CA PHE A 98 -5.19 -5.48 23.99
C PHE A 98 -5.24 -5.57 25.51
N HIS A 99 -6.25 -4.91 26.10
CA HIS A 99 -6.50 -4.96 27.53
C HIS A 99 -7.33 -6.20 27.87
N SER A 100 -6.91 -6.93 28.90
CA SER A 100 -7.56 -8.15 29.37
C SER A 100 -7.57 -8.20 30.91
N LYS A 101 -8.56 -8.88 31.48
CA LYS A 101 -8.58 -9.18 32.92
C LYS A 101 -7.77 -10.43 33.29
N PHE A 102 -7.41 -11.23 32.29
CA PHE A 102 -6.76 -12.51 32.51
C PHE A 102 -5.61 -12.71 31.54
N CYS A 103 -4.51 -13.22 32.08
CA CYS A 103 -3.36 -13.72 31.33
C CYS A 103 -3.31 -15.25 31.41
N LYS A 104 -4.45 -15.90 31.15
CA LYS A 104 -4.57 -17.37 31.16
C LYS A 104 -4.34 -17.91 29.75
N ASP A 105 -3.56 -18.98 29.65
CA ASP A 105 -3.10 -19.53 28.38
C ASP A 105 -4.26 -19.96 27.45
N GLU A 106 -5.28 -20.65 27.98
CA GLU A 106 -6.45 -21.08 27.18
C GLU A 106 -7.23 -19.91 26.56
N TRP A 107 -7.50 -18.86 27.36
CA TRP A 107 -8.26 -17.70 26.90
C TRP A 107 -7.45 -16.87 25.91
N THR A 108 -6.16 -16.70 26.17
CA THR A 108 -5.22 -16.02 25.27
C THR A 108 -5.15 -16.76 23.93
N LYS A 109 -5.01 -18.09 23.94
CA LYS A 109 -5.01 -18.91 22.72
C LYS A 109 -6.30 -18.76 21.91
N ARG A 110 -7.47 -18.79 22.55
CA ARG A 110 -8.76 -18.58 21.86
C ARG A 110 -8.86 -17.17 21.25
N PHE A 111 -8.42 -16.15 21.99
CA PHE A 111 -8.37 -14.79 21.50
C PHE A 111 -7.45 -14.66 20.27
N LEU A 112 -6.23 -15.19 20.35
CA LEU A 112 -5.27 -15.16 19.25
C LEU A 112 -5.79 -15.88 18.01
N TRP A 113 -6.46 -17.02 18.18
CA TRP A 113 -7.09 -17.75 17.08
C TRP A 113 -8.17 -16.90 16.39
N GLY A 114 -9.03 -16.25 17.17
CA GLY A 114 -10.06 -15.34 16.62
C GLY A 114 -9.46 -14.11 15.93
N LEU A 115 -8.39 -13.54 16.50
CA LEU A 115 -7.64 -12.44 15.89
C LEU A 115 -7.04 -12.87 14.55
N GLN A 116 -6.41 -14.03 14.50
CA GLN A 116 -5.79 -14.56 13.28
C GLN A 116 -6.82 -14.77 12.15
N GLU A 117 -8.02 -15.26 12.47
CA GLU A 117 -9.09 -15.42 11.48
C GLU A 117 -9.58 -14.07 10.92
N LYS A 118 -9.66 -13.03 11.77
CA LYS A 118 -9.99 -11.67 11.34
C LYS A 118 -8.90 -11.06 10.48
N LEU A 119 -7.63 -11.25 10.84
CA LEU A 119 -6.50 -10.78 10.05
C LEU A 119 -6.43 -11.48 8.69
N ARG A 120 -6.81 -12.76 8.60
CA ARG A 120 -6.86 -13.49 7.33
C ARG A 120 -7.87 -12.90 6.33
N GLN A 121 -9.00 -12.40 6.81
CA GLN A 121 -9.94 -11.67 5.94
C GLN A 121 -9.31 -10.37 5.42
N LEU A 122 -8.60 -9.66 6.29
CA LEU A 122 -7.89 -8.43 5.93
C LEU A 122 -6.77 -8.68 4.90
N GLU A 123 -6.04 -9.79 5.00
CA GLU A 123 -5.05 -10.20 3.99
C GLU A 123 -5.66 -10.28 2.59
N ILE A 124 -6.87 -10.86 2.48
CA ILE A 124 -7.56 -11.03 1.20
C ILE A 124 -8.03 -9.66 0.68
N GLU A 125 -8.66 -8.85 1.54
CA GLU A 125 -9.19 -7.54 1.16
C GLU A 125 -8.09 -6.55 0.75
N GLN A 126 -6.93 -6.61 1.41
CA GLN A 126 -5.81 -5.70 1.20
C GLN A 126 -4.70 -6.28 0.32
N HIS A 127 -4.88 -7.50 -0.19
CA HIS A 127 -3.89 -8.22 -1.00
C HIS A 127 -2.48 -8.21 -0.36
N CYS A 128 -2.41 -8.53 0.93
CA CYS A 128 -1.16 -8.57 1.68
C CYS A 128 -1.04 -9.85 2.51
N LYS A 129 0.08 -10.00 3.23
CA LYS A 129 0.34 -11.08 4.18
C LYS A 129 0.66 -10.52 5.56
N LEU A 130 0.02 -11.11 6.55
CA LEU A 130 0.10 -10.74 7.96
C LEU A 130 0.62 -11.95 8.72
N ARG A 131 1.76 -11.80 9.38
CA ARG A 131 2.36 -12.86 10.17
C ARG A 131 2.47 -12.43 11.61
N LEU A 132 1.86 -13.18 12.52
CA LEU A 132 2.09 -13.01 13.95
C LEU A 132 3.50 -13.51 14.26
N THR A 133 4.36 -12.62 14.75
CA THR A 133 5.78 -12.92 15.02
C THR A 133 6.01 -13.28 16.48
N ALA A 134 5.33 -12.58 17.40
CA ALA A 134 5.40 -12.86 18.82
C ALA A 134 4.12 -12.46 19.55
N THR A 135 3.91 -13.04 20.72
CA THR A 135 2.85 -12.61 21.64
C THR A 135 3.40 -12.60 23.06
N PHE A 136 3.12 -11.51 23.77
CA PHE A 136 3.48 -11.33 25.16
C PHE A 136 2.22 -11.00 25.96
N CYS A 137 2.21 -11.41 27.21
CA CYS A 137 1.15 -11.05 28.12
C CYS A 137 1.77 -10.68 29.46
N PHE A 138 1.50 -9.46 29.91
CA PHE A 138 2.13 -8.87 31.09
C PHE A 138 1.14 -7.98 31.85
N PRO A 139 1.29 -7.82 33.17
CA PRO A 139 0.40 -6.96 33.96
C PRO A 139 0.50 -5.49 33.53
N SER A 140 -0.62 -4.79 33.59
CA SER A 140 -0.70 -3.34 33.40
C SER A 140 0.08 -2.60 34.48
N LEU A 141 0.71 -1.48 34.13
CA LEU A 141 1.41 -0.62 35.10
C LEU A 141 0.44 0.04 36.08
N ASN A 142 -0.80 0.31 35.66
CA ASN A 142 -1.78 1.05 36.46
C ASN A 142 -2.51 0.14 37.45
N ASN A 143 -2.83 -1.09 37.06
CA ASN A 143 -3.47 -2.08 37.92
C ASN A 143 -2.92 -3.49 37.66
N PRO A 144 -1.76 -3.84 38.21
CA PRO A 144 -1.03 -5.06 37.86
C PRO A 144 -1.69 -6.35 38.37
N LEU A 145 -2.68 -6.27 39.27
CA LEU A 145 -3.36 -7.43 39.85
C LEU A 145 -4.61 -7.84 39.06
N ASP A 146 -5.33 -6.88 38.48
CA ASP A 146 -6.61 -7.12 37.81
C ASP A 146 -6.60 -6.82 36.31
N GLU A 147 -5.53 -6.19 35.81
CA GLU A 147 -5.41 -5.77 34.41
C GLU A 147 -4.11 -6.27 33.80
N PHE A 148 -4.23 -6.87 32.62
CA PHE A 148 -3.16 -7.43 31.82
C PHE A 148 -3.22 -6.87 30.41
N ILE A 149 -2.06 -6.72 29.79
CA ILE A 149 -1.89 -6.31 28.41
C ILE A 149 -1.42 -7.52 27.62
N ILE A 150 -2.18 -7.87 26.59
CA ILE A 150 -1.77 -8.83 25.56
C ILE A 150 -1.17 -8.01 24.42
N GLN A 151 0.14 -8.14 24.23
CA GLN A 151 0.87 -7.53 23.14
C GLN A 151 1.06 -8.55 22.02
N VAL A 152 0.58 -8.24 20.83
CA VAL A 152 0.74 -9.06 19.63
C VAL A 152 1.62 -8.31 18.64
N GLN A 153 2.75 -8.91 18.28
CA GLN A 153 3.64 -8.38 17.24
C GLN A 153 3.27 -9.01 15.90
N ILE A 154 3.17 -8.19 14.87
CA ILE A 154 2.76 -8.58 13.53
C ILE A 154 3.72 -7.99 12.51
N GLU A 155 4.18 -8.82 11.59
CA GLU A 155 4.86 -8.43 10.37
C GLU A 155 3.84 -8.39 9.23
N VAL A 156 3.74 -7.25 8.54
CA VAL A 156 2.87 -7.05 7.38
C VAL A 156 3.71 -7.01 6.12
N SER A 157 3.68 -8.05 5.29
CA SER A 157 4.32 -8.04 3.98
C SER A 157 3.30 -7.80 2.87
N LEU A 158 3.56 -6.85 1.99
CA LEU A 158 2.74 -6.64 0.79
C LEU A 158 2.85 -7.80 -0.21
N PHE A 159 3.98 -8.53 -0.23
CA PHE A 159 4.27 -9.56 -1.25
C PHE A 159 4.50 -10.96 -0.65
N GLY A 160 4.21 -11.15 0.63
CA GLY A 160 4.53 -12.38 1.36
C GLY A 160 5.94 -12.40 1.95
N PRO A 161 6.25 -13.36 2.82
CA PRO A 161 7.56 -13.42 3.48
C PRO A 161 8.68 -13.64 2.45
N ARG A 162 9.85 -13.04 2.69
CA ARG A 162 11.09 -13.29 1.93
C ARG A 162 11.05 -12.87 0.45
N TRP A 163 10.10 -12.02 0.08
CA TRP A 163 9.92 -11.57 -1.30
C TRP A 163 11.12 -10.79 -1.83
N ASP A 164 11.91 -10.21 -0.94
CA ASP A 164 13.06 -9.34 -1.17
C ASP A 164 14.41 -10.04 -0.97
N GLU A 165 14.45 -11.33 -0.61
CA GLU A 165 15.71 -12.06 -0.38
C GLU A 165 16.66 -12.07 -1.59
N HIS A 166 16.12 -11.84 -2.79
CA HIS A 166 16.87 -11.79 -4.04
C HIS A 166 17.14 -10.36 -4.52
N CYS A 167 16.68 -9.34 -3.78
CA CYS A 167 16.94 -7.93 -4.07
C CYS A 167 18.30 -7.53 -3.48
N ASN A 168 19.32 -7.36 -4.31
CA ASN A 168 20.60 -6.79 -3.87
C ASN A 168 20.40 -5.31 -3.51
N SER A 169 20.66 -4.96 -2.25
CA SER A 169 20.31 -3.67 -1.64
C SER A 169 21.25 -2.50 -1.94
N GLN A 170 22.20 -2.67 -2.87
CA GLN A 170 23.23 -1.66 -3.10
C GLN A 170 22.86 -0.57 -4.12
N ASP A 171 21.77 -0.72 -4.89
CA ASP A 171 21.38 0.29 -5.87
C ASP A 171 19.85 0.55 -5.91
N VAL A 172 19.44 1.82 -5.86
CA VAL A 172 18.02 2.24 -5.79
C VAL A 172 17.27 1.87 -7.08
N GLU A 173 17.99 1.85 -8.21
CA GLU A 173 17.46 1.40 -9.51
C GLU A 173 17.19 -0.11 -9.50
N THR A 174 18.07 -0.91 -8.85
CA THR A 174 17.85 -2.35 -8.66
C THR A 174 16.72 -2.68 -7.68
N VAL A 175 16.46 -1.82 -6.69
CA VAL A 175 15.31 -1.98 -5.77
C VAL A 175 13.99 -1.85 -6.53
N THR A 176 13.83 -0.80 -7.32
CA THR A 176 12.59 -0.55 -8.08
C THR A 176 12.30 -1.67 -9.08
N ASP A 177 13.32 -2.16 -9.78
CA ASP A 177 13.18 -3.28 -10.72
C ASP A 177 12.90 -4.62 -10.00
N CYS A 178 13.41 -4.81 -8.78
CA CYS A 178 13.09 -5.97 -7.96
C CYS A 178 11.61 -5.98 -7.58
N TYR A 179 11.07 -4.87 -7.06
CA TYR A 179 9.63 -4.73 -6.80
C TYR A 179 8.80 -5.00 -8.06
N ARG A 180 9.20 -4.42 -9.20
CA ARG A 180 8.49 -4.59 -10.48
C ARG A 180 8.42 -6.06 -10.92
N LYS A 181 9.50 -6.83 -10.72
CA LYS A 181 9.56 -8.27 -11.01
C LYS A 181 8.71 -9.09 -10.02
N THR A 182 8.81 -8.81 -8.73
CA THR A 182 8.06 -9.52 -7.68
C THR A 182 6.56 -9.32 -7.80
N VAL A 183 6.12 -8.10 -8.12
CA VAL A 183 4.71 -7.76 -8.39
C VAL A 183 4.17 -8.60 -9.56
N ARG A 184 4.93 -8.74 -10.66
CA ARG A 184 4.53 -9.56 -11.81
C ARG A 184 4.45 -11.06 -11.51
N HIS A 185 5.10 -11.53 -10.46
CA HIS A 185 5.16 -12.95 -10.10
C HIS A 185 4.10 -13.35 -9.06
N ASN A 186 3.63 -12.39 -8.25
CA ASN A 186 2.71 -12.64 -7.13
C ASN A 186 1.28 -12.12 -7.37
N LEU A 187 1.02 -11.49 -8.52
CA LEU A 187 -0.32 -11.19 -9.06
C LEU A 187 -0.69 -12.23 -10.12
#